data_AF-A0A445MG51-F1
#
_entry.id   AF-A0A445MG51-F1
#
_cell.length_a   1.000
_cell.length_b   1.000
_cell.length_c   1.000
_cell.angle_alpha   90.00
_cell.angle_beta   90.00
_cell.angle_gamma   90.00
#
_symmetry.space_group_name_H-M   'P 1'
#
loop_
_entity.id
_entity.type
_entity.pdbx_description
1 polymer ?
#
loop_
_entity_poly.entity_id
_entity_poly.type
_entity_poly.pdbx_seq_one_letter_code
_entity_poly.pdbx_strand_id
1 'polypeptide(L)'
;MKSGGGVGSGSVAPSAASASAVVDVGASTAKRPSTGEGAGMRKRLWKAAPEQSADASGSTMRTSAKKGKGVVELEEVPEQGYTMRELCEGALHPALAKQVYECSSEELMNRAGKSAILTLRATNKELKLGANQELVAAVEHWVKELEDEAGKVWTELEFLRNQRKELEQEVGVLRSSLDGARNDRARVEGDVLSLTKAAAFLEAKLKAEGPKAVAAYKAS
;
A
#
# COMPACT_ATOMS: atom_id res chain seq x y z
N MET A 1 -19.18 21.49 -53.56
CA MET A 1 -20.16 21.78 -52.49
C MET A 1 -19.40 22.42 -51.35
N LYS A 2 -19.83 23.61 -50.92
CA LYS A 2 -19.23 24.47 -49.87
C LYS A 2 -20.25 24.59 -48.72
N SER A 3 -19.77 24.52 -47.48
CA SER A 3 -20.37 25.13 -46.27
C SER A 3 -19.25 25.09 -45.21
N GLY A 4 -18.69 26.21 -44.73
CA GLY A 4 -19.34 27.27 -43.92
C GLY A 4 -19.32 26.79 -42.46
N GLY A 5 -18.66 27.38 -41.46
CA GLY A 5 -18.32 28.77 -41.20
C GLY A 5 -19.07 29.21 -39.93
N GLY A 6 -18.37 29.32 -38.79
CA GLY A 6 -18.87 29.90 -37.53
C GLY A 6 -17.70 30.07 -36.55
N VAL A 7 -17.23 31.30 -36.25
CA VAL A 7 -17.76 32.22 -35.21
C VAL A 7 -17.95 31.46 -33.89
N GLY A 8 -17.16 31.62 -32.84
CA GLY A 8 -16.39 32.76 -32.36
C GLY A 8 -17.05 33.25 -31.07
N SER A 9 -16.38 33.13 -29.92
CA SER A 9 -16.72 33.87 -28.68
C SER A 9 -15.56 33.76 -27.70
N GLY A 10 -14.89 34.89 -27.48
CA GLY A 10 -13.94 35.08 -26.38
C GLY A 10 -14.67 35.40 -25.08
N SER A 11 -14.00 35.21 -23.94
CA SER A 11 -14.36 35.90 -22.71
C SER A 11 -13.22 35.86 -21.70
N VAL A 12 -12.64 37.04 -21.49
CA VAL A 12 -12.32 37.69 -20.20
C VAL A 12 -11.43 36.93 -19.21
N ALA A 13 -10.19 37.44 -19.10
CA ALA A 13 -9.32 37.29 -17.95
C ALA A 13 -9.77 38.20 -16.79
N PRO A 14 -9.56 37.81 -15.53
CA PRO A 14 -9.44 38.75 -14.43
C PRO A 14 -7.96 39.06 -14.14
N SER A 15 -7.69 40.36 -14.07
CA SER A 15 -6.47 40.98 -13.57
C SER A 15 -6.59 41.15 -12.05
N ALA A 16 -5.60 40.67 -11.29
CA ALA A 16 -5.37 41.01 -9.89
C ALA A 16 -3.85 41.07 -9.67
N ALA A 17 -3.26 42.27 -9.65
CA ALA A 17 -3.08 43.14 -8.49
C ALA A 17 -2.03 42.60 -7.50
N SER A 18 -0.87 43.22 -7.59
CA SER A 18 0.37 43.00 -6.86
C SER A 18 0.26 43.29 -5.36
N ALA A 19 1.01 42.55 -4.54
CA ALA A 19 1.55 43.04 -3.28
C ALA A 19 2.89 42.36 -2.98
N SER A 20 3.98 43.12 -3.13
CA SER A 20 5.31 42.77 -2.65
C SER A 20 5.41 43.10 -1.16
N ALA A 21 5.61 42.09 -0.31
CA ALA A 21 5.99 42.28 1.08
C ALA A 21 7.50 42.02 1.23
N VAL A 22 8.23 43.10 1.52
CA VAL A 22 9.58 43.06 2.10
C VAL A 22 9.43 42.61 3.55
N VAL A 23 10.01 41.45 3.90
CA VAL A 23 10.29 41.07 5.30
C VAL A 23 11.69 40.50 5.38
N ASP A 24 12.55 41.40 5.85
CA ASP A 24 13.63 41.29 6.82
C ASP A 24 14.35 39.98 7.12
N VAL A 25 15.65 40.20 7.29
CA VAL A 25 16.77 39.34 7.66
C VAL A 25 16.51 38.57 8.95
N GLY A 26 16.74 37.26 8.90
CA GLY A 26 16.83 36.40 10.08
C GLY A 26 17.84 35.28 9.85
N ALA A 27 19.10 35.51 10.22
CA ALA A 27 20.14 34.49 10.25
C ALA A 27 19.73 33.32 11.16
N SER A 28 19.37 32.18 10.58
CA SER A 28 19.14 30.94 11.32
C SER A 28 20.41 30.11 11.33
N THR A 29 21.11 30.13 12.46
CA THR A 29 22.18 29.21 12.79
C THR A 29 21.59 27.82 12.98
N ALA A 30 21.62 27.00 11.93
CA ALA A 30 21.24 25.59 12.00
C ALA A 30 22.27 24.80 12.82
N LYS A 31 22.03 24.69 14.13
CA LYS A 31 22.64 23.70 15.02
C LYS A 31 22.29 22.30 14.52
N ARG A 32 23.30 21.52 14.13
CA ARG A 32 23.22 20.06 14.00
C ARG A 32 23.08 19.41 15.38
N PRO A 33 22.05 18.60 15.66
CA PRO A 33 22.13 17.60 16.70
C PRO A 33 22.66 16.30 16.08
N SER A 34 23.96 16.08 16.25
CA SER A 34 24.55 14.74 16.12
C SER A 34 24.42 14.06 17.47
N THR A 35 23.39 13.22 17.66
CA THR A 35 23.37 12.12 18.64
C THR A 35 22.17 11.24 18.32
N GLY A 36 22.41 9.96 18.11
CA GLY A 36 21.37 8.97 17.87
C GLY A 36 21.91 7.56 18.07
N GLU A 37 22.38 7.26 19.29
CA GLU A 37 22.55 5.89 19.76
C GLU A 37 21.18 5.20 19.77
N GLY A 38 20.88 4.48 18.70
CA GLY A 38 19.73 3.59 18.61
C GLY A 38 19.98 2.31 19.38
N ALA A 39 19.87 2.38 20.71
CA ALA A 39 19.76 1.21 21.57
C ALA A 39 18.56 0.36 21.12
N GLY A 40 18.84 -0.81 20.56
CA GLY A 40 17.85 -1.78 20.10
C GLY A 40 16.92 -2.21 21.23
N MET A 41 15.73 -1.60 21.27
CA MET A 41 14.66 -1.94 22.20
C MET A 41 14.07 -3.31 21.86
N ARG A 42 14.66 -4.36 22.44
CA ARG A 42 14.06 -5.69 22.50
C ARG A 42 13.03 -5.74 23.64
N LYS A 43 11.87 -5.10 23.45
CA LYS A 43 10.72 -5.26 24.34
C LYS A 43 9.94 -6.51 23.93
N ARG A 44 10.24 -7.64 24.57
CA ARG A 44 9.35 -8.80 24.56
C ARG A 44 8.17 -8.46 25.48
N LEU A 45 7.02 -8.23 24.87
CA LEU A 45 5.74 -8.16 25.54
C LEU A 45 5.34 -9.60 25.90
N TRP A 46 5.68 -10.04 27.10
CA TRP A 46 5.12 -11.25 27.71
C TRP A 46 4.51 -10.86 29.03
N LYS A 47 3.18 -10.83 29.11
CA LYS A 47 2.34 -11.21 30.26
C LYS A 47 0.92 -10.64 30.10
N ALA A 48 -0.04 -11.52 29.89
CA ALA A 48 -1.39 -11.42 30.44
C ALA A 48 -1.96 -12.84 30.62
N ALA A 49 -2.85 -12.94 31.62
CA ALA A 49 -3.26 -14.07 32.45
C ALA A 49 -3.99 -15.25 31.77
N PRO A 50 -4.14 -16.41 32.48
CA PRO A 50 -4.87 -17.56 31.98
C PRO A 50 -6.39 -17.32 32.13
N GLU A 51 -7.13 -17.38 31.03
CA GLU A 51 -8.59 -17.52 31.11
C GLU A 51 -8.93 -18.92 31.61
N GLN A 52 -9.71 -18.93 32.69
CA GLN A 52 -10.39 -20.09 33.23
C GLN A 52 -11.52 -20.49 32.27
N SER A 53 -11.44 -21.67 31.65
CA SER A 53 -12.63 -22.31 31.08
C SER A 53 -13.29 -23.15 32.17
N ALA A 54 -14.31 -22.57 32.80
CA ALA A 54 -15.25 -23.29 33.64
C ALA A 54 -16.23 -24.06 32.75
N ASP A 55 -15.91 -25.31 32.43
CA ASP A 55 -16.90 -26.22 31.84
C ASP A 55 -17.79 -26.79 32.95
N ALA A 56 -18.96 -26.20 33.07
CA ALA A 56 -20.09 -26.75 33.81
C ALA A 56 -20.65 -27.96 33.04
N SER A 57 -20.12 -29.15 33.31
CA SER A 57 -20.76 -30.41 32.89
C SER A 57 -21.80 -30.82 33.92
N GLY A 58 -22.96 -30.14 33.88
CA GLY A 58 -24.13 -30.49 34.67
C GLY A 58 -24.85 -31.71 34.08
N SER A 59 -24.52 -32.92 34.55
CA SER A 59 -25.28 -34.11 34.18
C SER A 59 -26.62 -34.12 34.93
N THR A 60 -27.68 -33.69 34.27
CA THR A 60 -29.05 -33.83 34.76
C THR A 60 -29.48 -35.29 34.61
N MET A 61 -29.53 -35.97 35.74
CA MET A 61 -30.11 -37.29 35.92
C MET A 61 -31.61 -37.23 35.57
N ARG A 62 -32.02 -37.89 34.48
CA ARG A 62 -33.44 -38.16 34.18
C ARG A 62 -33.77 -39.59 34.54
N THR A 63 -34.37 -39.75 35.72
CA THR A 63 -35.15 -40.90 36.12
C THR A 63 -36.36 -41.06 35.19
N SER A 64 -36.55 -42.26 34.64
CA SER A 64 -37.82 -42.64 34.03
C SER A 64 -38.43 -43.79 34.84
N ALA A 65 -39.37 -43.42 35.70
CA ALA A 65 -40.28 -44.34 36.33
C ALA A 65 -41.52 -44.47 35.43
N LYS A 66 -41.72 -45.63 34.80
CA LYS A 66 -43.06 -46.01 34.36
C LYS A 66 -43.34 -47.48 34.65
N LYS A 67 -44.22 -47.60 35.63
CA LYS A 67 -44.88 -48.77 36.18
C LYS A 67 -45.90 -49.35 35.18
N GLY A 68 -45.84 -50.66 35.00
CA GLY A 68 -46.82 -51.51 34.31
C GLY A 68 -46.21 -52.90 34.19
N LYS A 69 -46.38 -53.80 35.18
CA LYS A 69 -47.56 -54.64 35.47
C LYS A 69 -48.03 -55.42 34.24
N GLY A 70 -47.35 -56.54 34.01
CA GLY A 70 -47.75 -57.64 33.15
C GLY A 70 -46.88 -58.83 33.52
N VAL A 71 -47.40 -59.69 34.41
CA VAL A 71 -46.78 -60.96 34.76
C VAL A 71 -47.02 -61.89 33.57
N VAL A 72 -45.96 -62.25 32.87
CA VAL A 72 -45.94 -63.32 31.87
C VAL A 72 -44.86 -64.25 32.37
N GLU A 73 -45.30 -65.42 32.82
CA GLU A 73 -44.45 -66.55 33.19
C GLU A 73 -43.64 -66.95 31.95
N LEU A 74 -42.42 -66.43 31.86
CA LEU A 74 -41.37 -67.00 31.03
C LEU A 74 -40.75 -68.10 31.87
N GLU A 75 -41.22 -69.31 31.60
CA GLU A 75 -40.46 -70.56 31.58
C GLU A 75 -39.02 -70.39 32.08
N GLU A 76 -38.74 -70.94 33.26
CA GLU A 76 -37.40 -71.08 33.84
C GLU A 76 -36.48 -71.81 32.84
N VAL A 77 -35.88 -71.05 31.94
CA VAL A 77 -34.58 -71.36 31.36
C VAL A 77 -33.66 -71.49 32.57
N PRO A 78 -32.94 -72.62 32.76
CA PRO A 78 -32.10 -72.77 33.92
C PRO A 78 -31.10 -71.61 33.92
N GLU A 79 -31.25 -70.71 34.89
CA GLU A 79 -30.22 -69.80 35.33
C GLU A 79 -29.05 -70.67 35.77
N GLN A 80 -28.25 -71.09 34.79
CA GLN A 80 -26.93 -71.60 35.05
C GLN A 80 -26.14 -70.37 35.51
N GLY A 81 -26.30 -70.09 36.80
CA GLY A 81 -25.63 -69.06 37.55
C GLY A 81 -24.16 -69.36 37.65
N TYR A 82 -23.48 -69.41 36.50
CA TYR A 82 -22.07 -69.18 36.48
C TYR A 82 -21.89 -67.68 36.66
N THR A 83 -21.72 -67.27 37.91
CA THR A 83 -21.05 -65.98 38.14
C THR A 83 -19.78 -66.02 37.28
N MET A 84 -19.47 -64.96 36.54
CA MET A 84 -18.24 -64.88 35.72
C MET A 84 -16.98 -65.32 36.48
N ARG A 85 -17.04 -65.25 37.82
CA ARG A 85 -16.10 -65.80 38.78
C ARG A 85 -15.94 -67.33 38.67
N GLU A 86 -17.01 -68.12 38.63
CA GLU A 86 -16.98 -69.59 38.57
C GLU A 86 -16.47 -70.17 37.23
N LEU A 87 -16.72 -69.50 36.09
CA LEU A 87 -16.08 -69.90 34.81
C LEU A 87 -14.57 -69.60 34.77
N CYS A 88 -14.11 -68.63 35.58
CA CYS A 88 -12.68 -68.35 35.74
C CYS A 88 -12.01 -69.24 36.79
N GLU A 89 -12.78 -69.75 37.76
CA GLU A 89 -12.31 -70.60 38.86
C GLU A 89 -12.10 -72.06 38.41
N GLY A 90 -12.79 -72.48 37.34
CA GLY A 90 -12.57 -73.73 36.61
C GLY A 90 -11.34 -73.70 35.70
N ALA A 91 -10.14 -73.64 36.29
CA ALA A 91 -8.86 -74.00 35.67
C ALA A 91 -8.61 -73.48 34.23
N LEU A 92 -8.77 -72.17 33.98
CA LEU A 92 -8.01 -71.56 32.89
C LEU A 92 -6.53 -71.71 33.23
N HIS A 93 -5.85 -72.63 32.54
CA HIS A 93 -4.41 -72.86 32.69
C HIS A 93 -3.69 -71.49 32.62
N PRO A 94 -2.82 -71.12 33.59
CA PRO A 94 -2.22 -69.78 33.67
C PRO A 94 -1.60 -69.26 32.36
N ALA A 95 -1.13 -70.17 31.49
CA ALA A 95 -0.63 -69.83 30.16
C ALA A 95 -1.70 -69.24 29.22
N LEU A 96 -2.95 -69.73 29.28
CA LEU A 96 -4.06 -69.24 28.44
C LEU A 96 -4.55 -67.86 28.90
N ALA A 97 -4.67 -67.64 30.21
CA ALA A 97 -5.03 -66.33 30.76
C ALA A 97 -4.00 -65.24 30.39
N LYS A 98 -2.70 -65.58 30.43
CA LYS A 98 -1.61 -64.69 30.00
C LYS A 98 -1.72 -64.35 28.51
N GLN A 99 -1.95 -65.35 27.64
CA GLN A 99 -2.10 -65.11 26.20
C GLN A 99 -3.31 -64.24 25.87
N VAL A 100 -4.45 -64.46 26.54
CA VAL A 100 -5.65 -63.63 26.30
C VAL A 100 -5.41 -62.17 26.70
N TYR A 101 -4.73 -61.92 27.82
CA TYR A 101 -4.38 -60.56 28.23
C TYR A 101 -3.35 -59.92 27.27
N GLU A 102 -2.29 -60.63 26.90
CA GLU A 102 -1.28 -60.13 25.95
C GLU A 102 -1.91 -59.85 24.57
N CYS A 103 -2.65 -60.81 23.98
CA CYS A 103 -3.35 -60.61 22.71
C CYS A 103 -4.37 -59.47 22.77
N SER A 104 -5.14 -59.36 23.85
CA SER A 104 -6.11 -58.28 24.02
C SER A 104 -5.42 -56.92 24.16
N SER A 105 -4.32 -56.84 24.91
CA SER A 105 -3.55 -55.60 25.07
C SER A 105 -2.88 -55.17 23.76
N GLU A 106 -2.36 -56.09 22.96
CA GLU A 106 -1.77 -55.81 21.65
C GLU A 106 -2.82 -55.31 20.64
N GLU A 107 -3.99 -55.94 20.60
CA GLU A 107 -5.10 -55.51 19.75
C GLU A 107 -5.61 -54.12 20.14
N LEU A 108 -5.75 -53.84 21.44
CA LEU A 108 -6.11 -52.53 21.95
C LEU A 108 -5.07 -51.46 21.60
N MET A 109 -3.77 -51.77 21.74
CA MET A 109 -2.70 -50.84 21.37
C MET A 109 -2.67 -50.57 19.86
N ASN A 110 -2.92 -51.59 19.03
CA ASN A 110 -3.03 -51.44 17.57
C ASN A 110 -4.23 -50.55 17.20
N ARG A 111 -5.40 -50.78 17.85
CA ARG A 111 -6.59 -49.95 17.66
C ARG A 111 -6.36 -48.50 18.11
N ALA A 112 -5.72 -48.31 19.26
CA ALA A 112 -5.36 -46.99 19.77
C ALA A 112 -4.39 -46.27 18.82
N GLY A 113 -3.37 -46.95 18.33
CA GLY A 113 -2.42 -46.42 17.35
C GLY A 113 -3.10 -46.00 16.04
N LYS A 114 -3.97 -46.87 15.49
CA LYS A 114 -4.78 -46.54 14.29
C LYS A 114 -5.68 -45.32 14.53
N SER A 115 -6.35 -45.26 15.67
CA SER A 115 -7.20 -44.13 16.04
C SER A 115 -6.40 -42.83 16.14
N ALA A 116 -5.23 -42.84 16.78
CA ALA A 116 -4.37 -41.67 16.91
C ALA A 116 -3.85 -41.17 15.55
N ILE A 117 -3.47 -42.07 14.64
CA ILE A 117 -3.06 -41.72 13.27
C ILE A 117 -4.20 -41.03 12.50
N LEU A 118 -5.45 -41.51 12.65
CA LEU A 118 -6.61 -40.89 12.00
C LEU A 118 -6.86 -39.47 12.54
N THR A 119 -6.78 -39.28 13.86
CA THR A 119 -6.91 -37.95 14.48
C THR A 119 -5.82 -37.00 14.00
N LEU A 120 -4.56 -37.41 14.04
CA LEU A 120 -3.43 -36.61 13.55
C LEU A 120 -3.57 -36.25 12.07
N ARG A 121 -4.08 -37.16 11.24
CA ARG A 121 -4.34 -36.87 9.83
C ARG A 121 -5.44 -35.82 9.66
N ALA A 122 -6.50 -35.85 10.47
CA ALA A 122 -7.56 -34.86 10.43
C ALA A 122 -7.06 -33.48 10.86
N THR A 123 -6.36 -33.40 12.00
CA THR A 123 -5.80 -32.13 12.50
C THR A 123 -4.72 -31.56 11.57
N ASN A 124 -3.90 -32.40 10.94
CA ASN A 124 -2.92 -31.95 9.94
C ASN A 124 -3.59 -31.34 8.70
N LYS A 125 -4.70 -31.92 8.23
CA LYS A 125 -5.48 -31.36 7.12
C LYS A 125 -6.09 -30.02 7.49
N GLU A 126 -6.71 -29.92 8.66
CA GLU A 126 -7.33 -28.69 9.16
C GLU A 126 -6.29 -27.57 9.33
N LEU A 127 -5.16 -27.86 9.96
CA LEU A 127 -4.07 -26.89 10.12
C LEU A 127 -3.49 -26.45 8.78
N LYS A 128 -3.30 -27.37 7.82
CA LYS A 128 -2.86 -27.00 6.47
C LYS A 128 -3.85 -26.07 5.78
N LEU A 129 -5.15 -26.37 5.88
CA LEU A 129 -6.19 -25.58 5.24
C LEU A 129 -6.28 -24.19 5.88
N GLY A 130 -6.26 -24.11 7.21
CA GLY A 130 -6.25 -22.85 7.96
C GLY A 130 -5.02 -22.00 7.69
N ALA A 131 -3.81 -22.57 7.79
CA ALA A 131 -2.57 -21.85 7.51
C ALA A 131 -2.51 -21.34 6.06
N ASN A 132 -3.00 -22.12 5.10
CA ASN A 132 -3.09 -21.67 3.71
C ASN A 132 -4.11 -20.54 3.54
N GLN A 133 -5.25 -20.62 4.22
CA GLN A 133 -6.29 -19.59 4.15
C GLN A 133 -5.82 -18.26 4.76
N GLU A 134 -5.16 -18.30 5.92
CA GLU A 134 -4.57 -17.11 6.56
C GLU A 134 -3.50 -16.47 5.67
N LEU A 135 -2.62 -17.29 5.07
CA LEU A 135 -1.62 -16.81 4.14
C LEU A 135 -2.27 -16.12 2.92
N VAL A 136 -3.31 -16.72 2.35
CA VAL A 136 -4.05 -16.14 1.21
C VAL A 136 -4.67 -14.81 1.59
N ALA A 137 -5.36 -14.71 2.72
CA ALA A 137 -5.99 -13.47 3.16
C ALA A 137 -4.95 -12.35 3.40
N ALA A 138 -3.79 -12.69 3.97
CA ALA A 138 -2.70 -11.74 4.13
C ALA A 138 -2.16 -11.25 2.78
N VAL A 139 -1.93 -12.15 1.83
CA VAL A 139 -1.47 -11.80 0.48
C VAL A 139 -2.49 -10.94 -0.26
N GLU A 140 -3.78 -11.27 -0.18
CA GLU A 140 -4.86 -10.48 -0.80
C GLU A 140 -4.90 -9.05 -0.25
N HIS A 141 -4.73 -8.87 1.07
CA HIS A 141 -4.62 -7.54 1.66
C HIS A 141 -3.43 -6.75 1.11
N TRP A 142 -2.23 -7.35 1.06
CA TRP A 142 -1.04 -6.70 0.51
C TRP A 142 -1.19 -6.34 -0.97
N VAL A 143 -1.83 -7.20 -1.77
CA VAL A 143 -2.14 -6.92 -3.18
C VAL A 143 -3.05 -5.71 -3.28
N LYS A 144 -4.10 -5.64 -2.46
CA LYS A 144 -5.04 -4.51 -2.46
C LYS A 144 -4.35 -3.19 -2.13
N GLU A 145 -3.49 -3.19 -1.11
CA GLU A 145 -2.70 -2.02 -0.72
C GLU A 145 -1.76 -1.56 -1.84
N LEU A 146 -1.08 -2.51 -2.50
CA LEU A 146 -0.22 -2.21 -3.65
C LEU A 146 -0.99 -1.69 -4.86
N GLU A 147 -2.18 -2.23 -5.14
CA GLU A 147 -3.06 -1.73 -6.21
C GLU A 147 -3.48 -0.29 -5.96
N ASP A 148 -3.88 0.04 -4.72
CA ASP A 148 -4.32 1.38 -4.37
C ASP A 148 -3.17 2.39 -4.47
N GLU A 149 -1.96 2.02 -4.03
CA GLU A 149 -0.78 2.86 -4.15
C GLU A 149 -0.33 3.03 -5.60
N ALA A 150 -0.37 1.96 -6.41
CA ALA A 150 -0.13 2.06 -7.84
C ALA A 150 -1.12 3.00 -8.52
N GLY A 151 -2.41 2.97 -8.13
CA GLY A 151 -3.43 3.90 -8.60
C GLY A 151 -3.07 5.36 -8.32
N LYS A 152 -2.64 5.68 -7.09
CA LYS A 152 -2.19 7.03 -6.72
C LYS A 152 -1.00 7.48 -7.56
N VAL A 153 0.02 6.64 -7.67
CA VAL A 153 1.23 6.94 -8.46
C VAL A 153 0.87 7.18 -9.93
N TRP A 154 -0.06 6.41 -10.49
CA TRP A 154 -0.54 6.64 -11.86
C TRP A 154 -1.23 8.00 -12.03
N THR A 155 -2.07 8.41 -11.08
CA THR A 155 -2.73 9.73 -11.14
C THR A 155 -1.73 10.88 -11.04
N GLU A 156 -0.74 10.77 -10.14
CA GLU A 156 0.32 11.77 -9.99
C GLU A 156 1.19 11.86 -11.25
N LEU A 157 1.51 10.71 -11.85
CA LEU A 157 2.29 10.66 -13.10
C LEU A 157 1.56 11.36 -14.24
N GLU A 158 0.24 11.17 -14.37
CA GLU A 158 -0.56 11.85 -15.40
C GLU A 158 -0.66 13.35 -15.13
N PHE A 159 -0.76 13.76 -13.86
CA PHE A 159 -0.70 15.17 -13.46
C PHE A 159 0.64 15.82 -13.84
N LEU A 160 1.77 15.23 -13.46
CA LEU A 160 3.10 15.71 -13.79
C LEU A 160 3.36 15.72 -15.31
N ARG A 161 2.82 14.72 -16.03
CA ARG A 161 2.88 14.68 -17.50
C ARG A 161 2.16 15.89 -18.12
N ASN A 162 1.03 16.31 -17.56
CA ASN A 162 0.28 17.45 -18.05
C ASN A 162 0.96 18.78 -17.69
N GLN A 163 1.49 18.92 -16.47
CA GLN A 163 2.31 20.08 -16.11
C GLN A 163 3.52 20.25 -17.03
N ARG A 164 4.22 19.15 -17.36
CA ARG A 164 5.37 19.21 -18.28
C ARG A 164 4.97 19.75 -19.64
N LYS A 165 3.82 19.33 -20.19
CA LYS A 165 3.31 19.82 -21.49
C LYS A 165 2.99 21.31 -21.45
N GLU A 166 2.39 21.79 -20.36
CA GLU A 166 2.09 23.21 -20.16
C GLU A 166 3.38 24.04 -20.12
N LEU A 167 4.36 23.62 -19.31
CA LEU A 167 5.65 24.28 -19.23
C LEU A 167 6.40 24.28 -20.57
N GLU A 168 6.32 23.19 -21.32
CA GLU A 168 6.92 23.08 -22.65
C GLU A 168 6.31 24.09 -23.64
N GLN A 169 4.99 24.31 -23.58
CA GLN A 169 4.31 25.33 -24.38
C GLN A 169 4.75 26.74 -23.99
N GLU A 170 4.80 27.04 -22.68
CA GLU A 170 5.22 28.35 -22.18
C GLU A 170 6.67 28.66 -22.57
N VAL A 171 7.57 27.68 -22.42
CA VAL A 171 8.97 27.79 -22.89
C VAL A 171 9.02 28.02 -24.40
N GLY A 172 8.15 27.36 -25.17
CA GLY A 172 8.01 27.59 -26.61
C GLY A 172 7.67 29.04 -26.93
N VAL A 173 6.66 29.60 -26.26
CA VAL A 173 6.24 31.01 -26.42
C VAL A 173 7.37 31.98 -26.05
N LEU A 174 8.02 31.75 -24.91
CA LEU A 174 9.14 32.59 -24.45
C LEU A 174 10.32 32.57 -25.43
N ARG A 175 10.64 31.40 -26.00
CA ARG A 175 11.69 31.29 -27.03
C ARG A 175 11.35 32.09 -28.27
N SER A 176 10.12 32.01 -28.77
CA SER A 176 9.68 32.82 -29.92
C SER A 176 9.70 34.32 -29.62
N SER A 177 9.28 34.73 -28.42
CA SER A 177 9.36 36.14 -28.00
C SER A 177 10.80 36.63 -27.92
N LEU A 178 11.72 35.81 -27.42
CA LEU A 178 13.15 36.15 -27.35
C LEU A 178 13.76 36.29 -28.74
N ASP A 179 13.39 35.41 -29.68
CA ASP A 179 13.84 35.51 -31.07
C ASP A 179 13.35 36.81 -31.73
N GLY A 180 12.08 37.14 -31.55
CA GLY A 180 11.52 38.43 -31.98
C GLY A 180 12.30 39.62 -31.42
N ALA A 181 12.56 39.64 -30.11
CA ALA A 181 13.33 40.69 -29.46
C ALA A 181 14.77 40.79 -29.97
N ARG A 182 15.42 39.65 -30.30
CA ARG A 182 16.74 39.62 -30.93
C ARG A 182 16.72 40.22 -32.32
N ASN A 183 15.69 39.92 -33.12
CA ASN A 183 15.51 40.49 -34.45
C ASN A 183 15.27 42.00 -34.39
N ASP A 184 14.44 42.47 -33.44
CA ASP A 184 14.21 43.89 -33.21
C ASP A 184 15.50 44.62 -32.81
N ARG A 185 16.28 44.02 -31.92
CA ARG A 185 17.59 44.55 -31.52
C ARG A 185 18.53 44.69 -32.72
N ALA A 186 18.64 43.66 -33.57
CA ALA A 186 19.50 43.70 -34.76
C ALA A 186 19.09 44.82 -35.74
N ARG A 187 17.78 45.05 -35.89
CA ARG A 187 17.26 46.17 -36.70
C ARG A 187 17.70 47.52 -36.13
N VAL A 188 17.48 47.74 -34.83
CA VAL A 188 17.89 48.98 -34.15
C VAL A 188 19.40 49.21 -34.24
N GLU A 189 20.20 48.16 -34.05
CA GLU A 189 21.66 48.27 -34.21
C GLU A 189 22.04 48.71 -35.65
N GLY A 190 21.37 48.20 -36.67
CA GLY A 190 21.54 48.65 -38.07
C GLY A 190 21.17 50.12 -38.31
N ASP A 191 20.06 50.57 -37.72
CA ASP A 191 19.62 51.97 -37.81
C ASP A 191 20.63 52.91 -37.13
N VAL A 192 21.11 52.53 -35.94
CA VAL A 192 22.13 53.28 -35.20
C VAL A 192 23.41 53.40 -36.02
N LEU A 193 23.91 52.31 -36.60
CA LEU A 193 25.09 52.34 -37.47
C LEU A 193 24.90 53.27 -38.67
N SER A 194 23.73 53.24 -39.31
CA SER A 194 23.38 54.10 -40.44
C SER A 194 23.36 55.57 -40.03
N LEU A 195 22.75 55.88 -38.88
CA LEU A 195 22.69 57.23 -38.32
C LEU A 195 24.09 57.75 -37.95
N THR A 196 24.93 56.90 -37.32
CA THR A 196 26.33 57.24 -37.01
C THR A 196 27.11 57.60 -38.28
N LYS A 197 26.93 56.85 -39.37
CA LYS A 197 27.58 57.14 -40.66
C LYS A 197 27.12 58.46 -41.26
N ALA A 198 25.81 58.76 -41.21
CA ALA A 198 25.27 60.03 -41.69
C ALA A 198 25.76 61.23 -40.86
N ALA A 199 25.81 61.08 -39.53
CA ALA A 199 26.33 62.10 -38.64
C ALA A 199 27.81 62.40 -38.93
N ALA A 200 28.65 61.37 -39.11
CA ALA A 200 30.05 61.54 -39.48
C ALA A 200 30.23 62.28 -40.83
N PHE A 201 29.36 61.99 -41.82
CA PHE A 201 29.36 62.70 -43.10
C PHE A 201 28.99 64.19 -42.94
N LEU A 202 27.93 64.49 -42.19
CA LEU A 202 27.51 65.87 -41.91
C LEU A 202 28.59 66.64 -41.14
N GLU A 203 29.23 66.02 -40.16
CA GLU A 203 30.33 66.61 -39.42
C GLU A 203 31.51 66.96 -40.34
N ALA A 204 31.91 66.04 -41.22
CA ALA A 204 32.97 66.30 -42.21
C ALA A 204 32.60 67.45 -43.15
N LYS A 205 31.35 67.49 -43.62
CA LYS A 205 30.85 68.58 -44.48
C LYS A 205 30.89 69.92 -43.75
N LEU A 206 30.43 69.96 -42.50
CA LEU A 206 30.44 71.18 -41.68
C LEU A 206 31.88 71.66 -41.42
N LYS A 207 32.83 70.74 -41.15
CA LYS A 207 34.26 71.09 -41.03
C LYS A 207 34.84 71.68 -42.31
N ALA A 208 34.38 71.25 -43.49
CA ALA A 208 34.87 71.74 -44.78
C ALA A 208 34.19 73.05 -45.27
N GLU A 209 32.87 73.16 -45.10
CA GLU A 209 32.07 74.30 -45.57
C GLU A 209 31.92 75.41 -44.52
N GLY A 210 31.95 75.07 -43.22
CA GLY A 210 31.79 76.01 -42.12
C GLY A 210 32.75 77.21 -42.19
N PRO A 211 34.07 77.00 -42.31
CA PRO A 211 35.02 78.11 -42.43
C PRO A 211 34.76 79.01 -43.65
N LYS A 212 34.34 78.42 -44.77
CA LYS A 212 34.01 79.16 -46.00
C LYS A 212 32.79 80.05 -45.80
N ALA A 213 31.73 79.51 -45.19
CA ALA A 213 30.52 80.27 -44.89
C ALA A 213 30.79 81.42 -43.90
N VAL A 214 31.61 81.18 -42.87
CA VAL A 214 32.03 82.21 -41.91
C VAL A 214 32.85 83.31 -42.59
N ALA A 215 33.78 82.96 -43.48
CA ALA A 215 34.57 83.94 -44.23
C ALA A 215 33.68 84.81 -45.14
N ALA A 216 32.73 84.19 -45.85
CA ALA A 216 31.77 84.92 -46.70
C ALA A 216 30.90 85.88 -45.89
N TYR A 217 30.41 85.46 -44.72
CA TYR A 217 29.62 86.32 -43.83
C TYR A 217 30.43 87.52 -43.33
N LYS A 218 31.70 87.33 -42.94
CA LYS A 218 32.56 88.43 -42.47
C LYS A 218 32.92 89.45 -43.56
N ALA A 219 32.77 89.09 -44.83
CA ALA A 219 33.05 89.97 -45.96
C ALA A 219 31.82 90.76 -46.44
N SER A 220 30.63 90.47 -45.89
CA SER A 220 29.39 91.21 -46.13
C SER A 220 29.16 92.29 -45.08
#